data_AF-A0AA41H7P0-F1
#
_entry.id   AF-A0AA41H7P0-F1
#
_cell.length_a   1.000
_cell.length_b   1.000
_cell.length_c   1.000
_cell.angle_alpha   90.00
_cell.angle_beta   90.00
_cell.angle_gamma   90.00
#
_symmetry.space_group_name_H-M   'P 1'
#
loop_
_entity.id
_entity.type
_entity.pdbx_description
1 polymer ?
#
loop_
_entity_poly.entity_id
_entity_poly.type
_entity_poly.pdbx_seq_one_letter_code
_entity_poly.pdbx_strand_id
1 'polypeptide(L)'
;MKPALNVHAALSGKRVLITGSTGFLAKVVLEKLIRSVPDIGRIVLVIRGGRGKTNGDARTRFERDIATSSVFDRLRAERPGFLAEFFAERVECVTGEVTEPCFGLSLAEFNALGRRVDLVINAAASVNFREALDVALSINALSVQNVAELARANNAPLVQVSTCYVNGYNRGAMLEQNVTPARAAIPRHADGHYDLYGLLKHLQHRVAAIKAETSDTEQQTRRLTELGIAEANYHGWNDTYTFTKWMGEQLAMQAMRGKTLTIVRPSIIESTLQEPVPGWLEGVKVADAIILAYARGKTNFFPAKPNEIVDIVPADLVANSVILAAAEALADPGATRIYQACTGSTNPISVGRVIELIQTESQRNWRNYERLFYNEPKHGFRVVSRPVFLLMLRAMSLGATARSSVRRLLGAGESPKLEALRTTQLLALTFSFYTAPRYVFHNKSLLALAQRFGSEDRARYMVDPTVIDWTEYLCRIHMTGLNRYALRPRSPKSLEAAAAAAPVPEQETEARPVKI
;
A
#
# COMPACT_ATOMS: atom_id res chain seq x y z
N MET A 1 -23.84 19.10 -25.25
CA MET A 1 -23.16 18.12 -24.37
C MET A 1 -21.71 18.56 -24.21
N LYS A 2 -21.11 18.46 -23.02
CA LYS A 2 -19.65 18.64 -22.90
C LYS A 2 -18.96 17.51 -23.69
N PRO A 3 -17.88 17.77 -24.44
CA PRO A 3 -17.14 16.73 -25.13
C PRO A 3 -16.61 15.70 -24.12
N ALA A 4 -16.46 14.45 -24.56
CA ALA A 4 -15.86 13.41 -23.75
C ALA A 4 -14.43 13.80 -23.37
N LEU A 5 -14.03 13.52 -22.13
CA LEU A 5 -12.65 13.69 -21.69
C LEU A 5 -11.75 12.70 -22.44
N ASN A 6 -10.50 13.11 -22.65
CA ASN A 6 -9.47 12.27 -23.24
C ASN A 6 -8.16 12.42 -22.46
N VAL A 7 -7.60 11.29 -22.00
CA VAL A 7 -6.40 11.27 -21.16
C VAL A 7 -5.18 11.77 -21.94
N HIS A 8 -4.99 11.26 -23.16
CA HIS A 8 -3.86 11.64 -24.00
C HIS A 8 -3.88 13.14 -24.31
N ALA A 9 -5.03 13.68 -24.73
CA ALA A 9 -5.19 15.10 -25.03
C ALA A 9 -4.98 16.00 -23.79
N ALA A 10 -5.40 15.54 -22.60
CA ALA A 10 -5.22 16.29 -21.36
C ALA A 10 -3.75 16.35 -20.91
N LEU A 11 -2.99 15.26 -21.11
CA LEU A 11 -1.63 15.09 -20.58
C LEU A 11 -0.50 15.31 -21.61
N SER A 12 -0.81 15.30 -22.91
CA SER A 12 0.15 15.59 -23.98
C SER A 12 0.82 16.95 -23.75
N GLY A 13 2.15 16.98 -23.88
CA GLY A 13 2.96 18.19 -23.65
C GLY A 13 3.02 18.68 -22.21
N LYS A 14 2.33 18.05 -21.24
CA LYS A 14 2.31 18.50 -19.83
C LYS A 14 3.56 18.09 -19.06
N ARG A 15 3.87 18.90 -18.04
CA ARG A 15 4.93 18.68 -17.06
C ARG A 15 4.30 18.20 -15.76
N VAL A 16 4.38 16.89 -15.52
CA VAL A 16 3.74 16.23 -14.37
C VAL A 16 4.78 15.94 -13.30
N LEU A 17 4.58 16.49 -12.10
CA LEU A 17 5.41 16.17 -10.94
C LEU A 17 4.83 15.00 -10.15
N ILE A 18 5.66 14.01 -9.82
CA ILE A 18 5.28 12.85 -9.03
C ILE A 18 6.20 12.75 -7.81
N THR A 19 5.61 12.75 -6.62
CA THR A 19 6.31 12.44 -5.36
C THR A 19 6.10 10.98 -4.99
N GLY A 20 6.98 10.42 -4.14
CA GLY A 20 6.86 9.02 -3.72
C GLY A 20 7.11 8.02 -4.86
N SER A 21 7.84 8.44 -5.90
CA SER A 21 8.08 7.70 -7.14
C SER A 21 8.85 6.38 -6.97
N THR A 22 9.53 6.19 -5.84
CA THR A 22 10.16 4.92 -5.47
C THR A 22 9.15 3.88 -4.98
N GLY A 23 7.92 4.30 -4.64
CA GLY A 23 6.88 3.44 -4.12
C GLY A 23 6.15 2.62 -5.18
N PHE A 24 5.55 1.52 -4.73
CA PHE A 24 4.84 0.54 -5.56
C PHE A 24 3.83 1.15 -6.53
N LEU A 25 2.83 1.89 -6.03
CA LEU A 25 1.77 2.47 -6.89
C LEU A 25 2.34 3.50 -7.87
N ALA A 26 3.26 4.36 -7.40
CA ALA A 26 3.82 5.43 -8.23
C ALA A 26 4.61 4.87 -9.42
N LYS A 27 5.27 3.72 -9.27
CA LYS A 27 5.92 2.99 -10.37
C LYS A 27 4.92 2.50 -11.41
N VAL A 28 3.77 1.99 -11.00
CA VAL A 28 2.70 1.56 -11.94
C VAL A 28 2.11 2.77 -12.68
N VAL A 29 1.87 3.88 -11.98
CA VAL A 29 1.42 5.15 -12.60
C VAL A 29 2.46 5.65 -13.60
N LEU A 30 3.74 5.64 -13.23
CA LEU A 30 4.85 6.06 -14.08
C LEU A 30 4.95 5.21 -15.35
N GLU A 31 4.93 3.88 -15.23
CA GLU A 31 4.92 2.97 -16.39
C GLU A 31 3.73 3.25 -17.30
N LYS A 32 2.53 3.37 -16.73
CA LYS A 32 1.31 3.61 -17.51
C LYS A 32 1.36 4.94 -18.24
N LEU A 33 1.85 6.01 -17.61
CA LEU A 33 2.03 7.32 -18.27
C LEU A 33 3.00 7.22 -19.45
N ILE A 34 4.17 6.61 -19.25
CA ILE A 34 5.18 6.43 -20.30
C ILE A 34 4.62 5.65 -21.49
N ARG A 35 3.86 4.59 -21.23
CA ARG A 35 3.30 3.72 -22.26
C ARG A 35 2.11 4.35 -23.00
N SER A 36 1.27 5.11 -22.28
CA SER A 36 -0.03 5.57 -22.81
C SER A 36 -0.08 7.02 -23.25
N VAL A 37 0.87 7.85 -22.82
CA VAL A 37 1.01 9.26 -23.22
C VAL A 37 2.47 9.51 -23.63
N PRO A 38 2.94 8.94 -24.76
CA PRO A 38 4.35 8.98 -25.14
C PRO A 38 4.88 10.38 -25.45
N ASP A 39 3.98 11.33 -25.76
CA ASP A 39 4.25 12.74 -26.04
C ASP A 39 4.04 13.65 -24.81
N ILE A 40 3.94 13.08 -23.61
CA ILE A 40 3.99 13.85 -22.36
C ILE A 40 5.27 14.69 -22.32
N GLY A 41 5.13 15.97 -21.94
CA GLY A 41 6.22 16.94 -22.07
C GLY A 41 7.39 16.62 -21.15
N ARG A 42 7.12 16.37 -19.86
CA ARG A 42 8.14 15.97 -18.88
C ARG A 42 7.49 15.32 -17.65
N ILE A 43 8.13 14.30 -17.10
CA ILE A 43 7.80 13.74 -15.79
C ILE A 43 8.89 14.15 -14.81
N VAL A 44 8.53 14.94 -13.81
CA VAL A 44 9.45 15.42 -12.76
C VAL A 44 9.30 14.54 -11.53
N LEU A 45 10.37 13.86 -11.13
CA LEU A 45 10.39 12.97 -9.98
C LEU A 45 11.16 13.64 -8.84
N VAL A 46 10.47 13.94 -7.74
CA VAL A 46 11.13 14.37 -6.50
C VAL A 46 11.55 13.13 -5.73
N ILE A 47 12.86 12.94 -5.60
CA ILE A 47 13.44 11.75 -4.98
C ILE A 47 14.35 12.18 -3.84
N ARG A 48 14.14 11.55 -2.68
CA ARG A 48 14.97 11.77 -1.50
C ARG A 48 16.42 11.36 -1.79
N GLY A 49 17.33 12.33 -1.75
CA GLY A 49 18.77 12.07 -1.67
C GLY A 49 19.08 11.27 -0.41
N GLY A 50 19.91 10.24 -0.48
CA GLY A 50 20.18 9.48 0.74
C GLY A 50 21.26 10.11 1.62
N ARG A 51 21.27 9.70 2.89
CA ARG A 51 22.34 10.07 3.83
C ARG A 51 23.58 9.22 3.54
N GLY A 52 24.73 9.87 3.36
CA GLY A 52 26.03 9.22 3.15
C GLY A 52 26.45 9.04 1.68
N LYS A 53 27.73 8.72 1.46
CA LYS A 53 28.39 8.62 0.14
C LYS A 53 27.78 7.56 -0.81
N THR A 54 26.94 6.65 -0.30
CA THR A 54 26.45 5.47 -1.05
C THR A 54 25.07 5.64 -1.69
N ASN A 55 24.33 6.71 -1.36
CA ASN A 55 22.94 6.85 -1.82
C ASN A 55 22.73 7.87 -2.95
N GLY A 56 23.78 8.57 -3.39
CA GLY A 56 23.76 9.44 -4.57
C GLY A 56 22.71 10.56 -4.56
N ASP A 57 22.66 11.28 -5.67
CA ASP A 57 21.62 12.25 -5.98
C ASP A 57 20.32 11.58 -6.48
N ALA A 58 19.29 12.37 -6.76
CA ALA A 58 18.02 11.85 -7.29
C ALA A 58 18.17 11.04 -8.57
N ARG A 59 19.10 11.42 -9.47
CA ARG A 59 19.32 10.71 -10.73
C ARG A 59 19.88 9.31 -10.48
N THR A 60 20.88 9.20 -9.61
CA THR A 60 21.47 7.92 -9.19
C THR A 60 20.41 7.01 -8.55
N ARG A 61 19.57 7.59 -7.66
CA ARG A 61 18.45 6.87 -7.03
C ARG A 61 17.41 6.42 -8.05
N PHE A 62 17.06 7.25 -9.02
CA PHE A 62 16.15 6.90 -10.11
C PHE A 62 16.67 5.69 -10.89
N GLU A 63 17.93 5.75 -11.34
CA GLU A 63 18.54 4.67 -12.11
C GLU A 63 18.55 3.36 -11.32
N ARG A 64 18.91 3.41 -10.04
CA ARG A 64 19.01 2.23 -9.18
C ARG A 64 17.67 1.66 -8.72
N ASP A 65 16.72 2.50 -8.30
CA ASP A 65 15.50 2.07 -7.59
C ASP A 65 14.23 2.06 -8.46
N ILE A 66 14.25 2.78 -9.58
CA ILE A 66 13.08 2.98 -10.45
C ILE A 66 13.37 2.39 -11.84
N ALA A 67 14.38 2.88 -12.55
CA ALA A 67 14.64 2.52 -13.95
C ALA A 67 14.96 1.02 -14.14
N THR A 68 15.53 0.36 -13.12
CA THR A 68 15.81 -1.08 -13.09
C THR A 68 14.61 -1.93 -12.67
N SER A 69 13.52 -1.33 -12.21
CA SER A 69 12.34 -2.06 -11.75
C SER A 69 11.75 -2.91 -12.89
N SER A 70 11.28 -4.11 -12.51
CA SER A 70 10.64 -5.05 -13.44
C SER A 70 9.28 -4.58 -13.94
N VAL A 71 8.71 -3.52 -13.34
CA VAL A 71 7.48 -2.87 -13.85
C VAL A 71 7.65 -2.45 -15.31
N PHE A 72 8.87 -2.04 -15.70
CA PHE A 72 9.20 -1.59 -17.03
C PHE A 72 9.62 -2.73 -17.98
N ASP A 73 9.61 -4.00 -17.55
CA ASP A 73 10.08 -5.13 -18.37
C ASP A 73 9.33 -5.24 -19.70
N ARG A 74 8.01 -4.99 -19.69
CA ARG A 74 7.21 -4.96 -20.90
C ARG A 74 7.69 -3.90 -21.88
N LEU A 75 7.84 -2.65 -21.44
CA LEU A 75 8.37 -1.56 -22.27
C LEU A 75 9.81 -1.83 -22.72
N ARG A 76 10.62 -2.44 -21.85
CA ARG A 76 12.00 -2.80 -22.17
C ARG A 76 12.09 -3.89 -23.23
N ALA A 77 11.12 -4.80 -23.28
CA ALA A 77 11.00 -5.83 -24.31
C ALA A 77 10.39 -5.31 -25.62
N GLU A 78 9.32 -4.51 -25.55
CA GLU A 78 8.58 -4.03 -26.73
C GLU A 78 9.26 -2.83 -27.40
N ARG A 79 9.85 -1.91 -26.62
CA ARG A 79 10.32 -0.58 -27.06
C ARG A 79 11.57 -0.10 -26.30
N PRO A 80 12.70 -0.84 -26.33
CA PRO A 80 13.89 -0.53 -25.53
C PRO A 80 14.50 0.86 -25.82
N GLY A 81 14.65 1.22 -27.10
CA GLY A 81 15.23 2.51 -27.50
C GLY A 81 14.39 3.70 -27.02
N PHE A 82 13.07 3.62 -27.20
CA PHE A 82 12.14 4.63 -26.69
C PHE A 82 12.21 4.74 -25.17
N LEU A 83 12.23 3.63 -24.43
CA LEU A 83 12.27 3.70 -22.96
C LEU A 83 13.56 4.37 -22.47
N ALA A 84 14.70 4.04 -23.08
CA ALA A 84 15.99 4.64 -22.76
C ALA A 84 16.00 6.15 -23.07
N GLU A 85 15.52 6.54 -24.26
CA GLU A 85 15.37 7.95 -24.65
C GLU A 85 14.41 8.70 -23.71
N PHE A 86 13.27 8.10 -23.38
CA PHE A 86 12.29 8.69 -22.46
C PHE A 86 12.91 8.94 -21.08
N PHE A 87 13.63 7.96 -20.52
CA PHE A 87 14.34 8.11 -19.25
C PHE A 87 15.45 9.17 -19.30
N ALA A 88 16.11 9.35 -20.44
CA ALA A 88 17.14 10.36 -20.61
C ALA A 88 16.54 11.77 -20.76
N GLU A 89 15.53 11.92 -21.61
CA GLU A 89 15.06 13.23 -22.05
C GLU A 89 13.82 13.74 -21.33
N ARG A 90 12.91 12.83 -20.94
CA ARG A 90 11.57 13.17 -20.43
C ARG A 90 11.43 12.94 -18.93
N VAL A 91 12.34 12.21 -18.29
CA VAL A 91 12.39 12.09 -16.83
C VAL A 91 13.39 13.09 -16.24
N GLU A 92 12.88 14.06 -15.50
CA GLU A 92 13.68 14.99 -14.71
C GLU A 92 13.72 14.54 -13.25
N CYS A 93 14.91 14.35 -12.69
CA CYS A 93 15.09 13.93 -11.30
C CYS A 93 15.49 15.13 -10.44
N VAL A 94 14.71 15.41 -9.39
CA VAL A 94 14.97 16.50 -8.44
C VAL A 94 15.30 15.90 -7.07
N THR A 95 16.49 16.23 -6.55
CA THR A 95 16.90 15.83 -5.20
C THR A 95 16.16 16.67 -4.18
N GLY A 96 15.24 16.07 -3.42
CA GLY A 96 14.46 16.75 -2.41
C GLY A 96 13.76 15.80 -1.44
N GLU A 97 13.42 16.30 -0.26
CA GLU A 97 12.67 15.57 0.78
C GLU A 97 11.36 16.29 1.07
N VAL A 98 10.23 15.66 0.74
CA VAL A 98 8.90 16.28 0.84
C VAL A 98 8.52 16.68 2.26
N THR A 99 9.12 16.05 3.27
CA THR A 99 8.90 16.42 4.68
C THR A 99 9.61 17.69 5.10
N GLU A 100 10.65 18.12 4.38
CA GLU A 100 11.37 19.36 4.67
C GLU A 100 10.66 20.57 4.06
N PRO A 101 10.73 21.76 4.70
CA PRO A 101 10.24 23.00 4.10
C PRO A 101 10.82 23.19 2.69
N CYS A 102 9.99 23.60 1.72
CA CYS A 102 10.40 23.77 0.33
C CYS A 102 11.08 22.52 -0.28
N PHE A 103 10.75 21.32 0.19
CA PHE A 103 11.40 20.05 -0.17
C PHE A 103 12.90 19.97 0.17
N GLY A 104 13.40 20.84 1.05
CA GLY A 104 14.83 20.99 1.32
C GLY A 104 15.60 21.72 0.22
N LEU A 105 14.90 22.31 -0.77
CA LEU A 105 15.47 23.16 -1.80
C LEU A 105 15.59 24.61 -1.29
N SER A 106 16.39 25.42 -1.98
CA SER A 106 16.30 26.87 -1.79
C SER A 106 14.91 27.38 -2.22
N LEU A 107 14.45 28.48 -1.63
CA LEU A 107 13.18 29.09 -2.01
C LEU A 107 13.12 29.47 -3.50
N ALA A 108 14.26 29.86 -4.09
CA ALA A 108 14.35 30.17 -5.51
C ALA A 108 14.14 28.92 -6.38
N GLU A 109 14.80 27.81 -6.06
CA GLU A 109 14.65 26.53 -6.77
C GLU A 109 13.25 25.95 -6.61
N PHE A 110 12.68 26.01 -5.41
CA PHE A 110 11.32 25.54 -5.14
C PHE A 110 10.28 26.32 -5.94
N ASN A 111 10.40 27.65 -5.98
CA ASN A 111 9.51 28.49 -6.79
C ASN A 111 9.71 28.25 -8.30
N ALA A 112 10.95 28.09 -8.76
CA ALA A 112 11.23 27.76 -10.16
C ALA A 112 10.66 26.39 -10.55
N LEU A 113 10.73 25.41 -9.64
CA LEU A 113 10.10 24.11 -9.81
C LEU A 113 8.57 24.24 -9.90
N GLY A 114 7.94 24.93 -8.95
CA GLY A 114 6.49 25.10 -8.92
C GLY A 114 5.95 25.81 -10.17
N ARG A 115 6.60 26.89 -10.63
CA ARG A 115 6.18 27.70 -11.79
C ARG A 115 6.10 26.97 -13.13
N ARG A 116 6.77 25.82 -13.27
CA ARG A 116 6.85 25.05 -14.53
C ARG A 116 6.12 23.71 -14.48
N VAL A 117 5.45 23.39 -13.38
CA VAL A 117 4.67 22.16 -13.24
C VAL A 117 3.21 22.46 -13.60
N ASP A 118 2.64 21.60 -14.45
CA ASP A 118 1.23 21.71 -14.88
C ASP A 118 0.29 20.89 -14.00
N LEU A 119 0.80 19.84 -13.35
CA LEU A 119 0.04 18.89 -12.53
C LEU A 119 0.96 18.27 -11.47
N VAL A 120 0.48 18.15 -10.24
CA VAL A 120 1.17 17.43 -9.15
C VAL A 120 0.39 16.17 -8.79
N ILE A 121 1.06 15.02 -8.79
CA ILE A 121 0.56 13.74 -8.26
C ILE A 121 1.36 13.41 -6.99
N ASN A 122 0.71 13.50 -5.83
CA ASN A 122 1.30 13.16 -4.55
C ASN A 122 0.98 11.73 -4.16
N ALA A 123 1.94 10.82 -4.32
CA ALA A 123 1.86 9.44 -3.87
C ALA A 123 2.81 9.12 -2.70
N ALA A 124 3.50 10.13 -2.14
CA ALA A 124 4.35 9.96 -0.97
C ALA A 124 3.51 9.62 0.27
N ALA A 125 3.86 8.52 0.93
CA ALA A 125 3.28 8.09 2.20
C ALA A 125 4.18 7.06 2.89
N SER A 126 4.16 7.04 4.22
CA SER A 126 4.55 5.85 4.98
C SER A 126 3.30 5.01 5.19
N VAL A 127 3.34 3.75 4.73
CA VAL A 127 2.25 2.76 4.88
C VAL A 127 2.45 1.85 6.08
N ASN A 128 3.39 2.19 6.97
CA ASN A 128 3.67 1.42 8.17
C ASN A 128 2.68 1.77 9.29
N PHE A 129 1.80 0.82 9.65
CA PHE A 129 0.78 1.02 10.68
C PHE A 129 1.33 1.26 12.10
N ARG A 130 2.58 0.88 12.36
CA ARG A 130 3.25 1.07 13.65
C ARG A 130 4.40 2.08 13.58
N GLU A 131 4.40 2.91 12.54
CA GLU A 131 5.33 4.04 12.45
C GLU A 131 5.22 4.93 13.69
N ALA A 132 6.36 5.45 14.14
CA ALA A 132 6.39 6.46 15.19
C ALA A 132 5.53 7.67 14.78
N LEU A 133 4.72 8.20 15.70
CA LEU A 133 3.74 9.24 15.38
C LEU A 133 4.35 10.46 14.70
N ASP A 134 5.55 10.87 15.12
CA ASP A 134 6.25 12.02 14.55
C ASP A 134 6.63 11.81 13.08
N VAL A 135 7.13 10.61 12.74
CA VAL A 135 7.45 10.21 11.37
C VAL A 135 6.17 10.10 10.54
N ALA A 136 5.13 9.47 11.08
CA ALA A 136 3.84 9.33 10.41
C ALA A 136 3.19 10.70 10.12
N LEU A 137 3.17 11.61 11.11
CA LEU A 137 2.66 12.98 10.95
C LEU A 137 3.46 13.75 9.90
N SER A 138 4.79 13.69 9.98
CA SER A 138 5.69 14.38 9.05
C SER A 138 5.43 13.95 7.60
N ILE A 139 5.38 12.64 7.35
CA ILE A 139 5.24 12.10 6.00
C ILE A 139 3.80 12.20 5.49
N ASN A 140 2.80 11.78 6.26
CA ASN A 140 1.43 11.60 5.75
C ASN A 140 0.56 12.85 5.87
N ALA A 141 0.90 13.78 6.77
CA ALA A 141 0.11 14.98 7.04
C ALA A 141 0.86 16.27 6.69
N LEU A 142 1.98 16.55 7.37
CA LEU A 142 2.66 17.85 7.25
C LEU A 142 3.30 18.05 5.88
N SER A 143 3.90 17.02 5.28
CA SER A 143 4.48 17.11 3.93
C SER A 143 3.47 17.55 2.86
N VAL A 144 2.18 17.27 3.07
CA VAL A 144 1.10 17.64 2.14
C VAL A 144 0.98 19.16 2.03
N GLN A 145 1.31 19.91 3.09
CA GLN A 145 1.35 21.38 3.04
C GLN A 145 2.45 21.86 2.09
N ASN A 146 3.67 21.32 2.20
CA ASN A 146 4.77 21.64 1.27
C ASN A 146 4.40 21.31 -0.18
N VAL A 147 3.74 20.18 -0.42
CA VAL A 147 3.28 19.77 -1.75
C VAL A 147 2.19 20.71 -2.29
N ALA A 148 1.24 21.11 -1.45
CA ALA A 148 0.20 22.05 -1.82
C ALA A 148 0.78 23.45 -2.11
N GLU A 149 1.75 23.91 -1.34
CA GLU A 149 2.47 25.17 -1.60
C GLU A 149 3.16 25.16 -2.96
N LEU A 150 3.83 24.05 -3.32
CA LEU A 150 4.42 23.89 -4.65
C LEU A 150 3.35 23.98 -5.75
N ALA A 151 2.25 23.25 -5.60
CA ALA A 151 1.15 23.24 -6.58
C ALA A 151 0.56 24.65 -6.77
N ARG A 152 0.43 25.42 -5.68
CA ARG A 152 -0.11 26.78 -5.72
C ARG A 152 0.78 27.77 -6.48
N ALA A 153 2.09 27.54 -6.56
CA ALA A 153 3.02 28.45 -7.24
C ALA A 153 2.66 28.66 -8.73
N ASN A 154 2.01 27.69 -9.39
CA ASN A 154 1.53 27.81 -10.76
C ASN A 154 0.03 27.49 -10.91
N ASN A 155 -0.74 27.51 -9.82
CA ASN A 155 -2.14 27.07 -9.85
C ASN A 155 -2.32 25.65 -10.43
N ALA A 156 -1.30 24.79 -10.29
CA ALA A 156 -1.31 23.43 -10.80
C ALA A 156 -2.31 22.59 -9.99
N PRO A 157 -3.12 21.73 -10.64
CA PRO A 157 -3.95 20.78 -9.92
C PRO A 157 -3.11 19.82 -9.07
N LEU A 158 -3.64 19.46 -7.90
CA LEU A 158 -3.07 18.46 -7.02
C LEU A 158 -3.93 17.21 -7.00
N VAL A 159 -3.36 16.06 -7.38
CA VAL A 159 -3.91 14.73 -7.17
C VAL A 159 -3.23 14.11 -5.95
N GLN A 160 -3.96 14.01 -4.83
CA GLN A 160 -3.49 13.43 -3.58
C GLN A 160 -3.92 11.97 -3.48
N VAL A 161 -2.96 11.04 -3.42
CA VAL A 161 -3.27 9.65 -3.08
C VAL A 161 -3.47 9.54 -1.57
N SER A 162 -4.60 8.97 -1.16
CA SER A 162 -4.98 8.72 0.22
C SER A 162 -5.28 7.22 0.44
N THR A 163 -6.30 6.88 1.23
CA THR A 163 -6.76 5.50 1.43
C THR A 163 -8.25 5.48 1.78
N CYS A 164 -8.99 4.45 1.38
CA CYS A 164 -10.37 4.24 1.81
C CYS A 164 -10.48 4.13 3.35
N TYR A 165 -9.42 3.70 4.01
CA TYR A 165 -9.42 3.45 5.45
C TYR A 165 -9.33 4.71 6.33
N VAL A 166 -9.27 5.90 5.73
CA VAL A 166 -9.48 7.16 6.47
C VAL A 166 -10.85 7.24 7.16
N ASN A 167 -11.77 6.32 6.83
CA ASN A 167 -13.07 6.16 7.50
C ASN A 167 -12.99 5.63 8.94
N GLY A 168 -11.85 5.10 9.40
CA GLY A 168 -11.64 4.74 10.82
C GLY A 168 -12.70 3.78 11.37
N TYR A 169 -13.33 4.11 12.50
CA TYR A 169 -14.39 3.34 13.15
C TYR A 169 -15.82 3.74 12.75
N ASN A 170 -16.00 4.51 11.67
CA ASN A 170 -17.32 4.78 11.10
C ASN A 170 -18.02 3.45 10.71
N ARG A 171 -19.30 3.51 10.31
CA ARG A 171 -20.10 2.31 9.99
C ARG A 171 -21.04 2.58 8.82
N GLY A 172 -21.44 1.51 8.12
CA GLY A 172 -22.41 1.60 7.01
C GLY A 172 -21.76 1.86 5.65
N ALA A 173 -22.42 2.63 4.79
CA ALA A 173 -21.95 2.93 3.44
C ALA A 173 -20.97 4.11 3.45
N MET A 174 -19.70 3.86 3.13
CA MET A 174 -18.67 4.91 3.05
C MET A 174 -18.62 5.45 1.62
N LEU A 175 -19.22 6.63 1.44
CA LEU A 175 -19.29 7.33 0.16
C LEU A 175 -18.05 8.20 -0.09
N GLU A 176 -17.88 8.64 -1.33
CA GLU A 176 -16.82 9.54 -1.79
C GLU A 176 -17.04 10.98 -1.29
N GLN A 177 -16.86 11.20 0.02
CA GLN A 177 -17.09 12.47 0.69
C GLN A 177 -16.03 12.77 1.77
N ASN A 178 -16.04 13.99 2.32
CA ASN A 178 -15.19 14.33 3.46
C ASN A 178 -15.64 13.53 4.69
N VAL A 179 -14.68 12.92 5.39
CA VAL A 179 -14.94 11.95 6.46
C VAL A 179 -14.99 12.65 7.81
N THR A 180 -16.04 12.36 8.57
CA THR A 180 -16.20 12.80 9.95
C THR A 180 -15.44 11.89 10.93
N PRO A 181 -14.73 12.44 11.94
CA PRO A 181 -14.18 11.64 13.04
C PRO A 181 -15.24 10.76 13.70
N ALA A 182 -14.94 9.48 13.89
CA ALA A 182 -15.92 8.52 14.42
C ALA A 182 -16.14 8.64 15.94
N ARG A 183 -15.27 9.37 16.66
CA ARG A 183 -15.33 9.54 18.11
C ARG A 183 -15.13 11.01 18.50
N ALA A 184 -13.96 11.37 19.05
CA ALA A 184 -13.73 12.71 19.57
C ALA A 184 -13.87 13.76 18.46
N ALA A 185 -14.70 14.77 18.71
CA ALA A 185 -14.97 15.84 17.78
C ALA A 185 -13.71 16.68 17.55
N ILE A 186 -13.50 17.09 16.30
CA ILE A 186 -12.49 18.05 15.89
C ILE A 186 -13.24 19.31 15.44
N PRO A 187 -12.83 20.52 15.86
CA PRO A 187 -13.49 21.75 15.46
C PRO A 187 -13.60 21.87 13.93
N ARG A 188 -14.66 22.51 13.46
CA ARG A 188 -14.96 22.66 12.03
C ARG A 188 -15.19 24.13 11.73
N HIS A 189 -14.59 24.61 10.65
CA HIS A 189 -14.84 25.93 10.10
C HIS A 189 -16.25 25.98 9.47
N ALA A 190 -16.80 27.19 9.34
CA ALA A 190 -18.14 27.41 8.78
C ALA A 190 -18.27 26.93 7.32
N ASP A 191 -17.16 26.84 6.60
CA ASP A 191 -17.08 26.32 5.22
C ASP A 191 -17.01 24.78 5.14
N GLY A 192 -17.08 24.09 6.27
CA GLY A 192 -17.14 22.64 6.32
C GLY A 192 -15.79 21.92 6.37
N HIS A 193 -14.66 22.62 6.51
CA HIS A 193 -13.35 22.00 6.72
C HIS A 193 -13.02 21.82 8.21
N TYR A 194 -12.26 20.78 8.56
CA TYR A 194 -11.80 20.57 9.94
C TYR A 194 -10.62 21.49 10.27
N ASP A 195 -10.67 22.12 11.44
CA ASP A 195 -9.57 22.91 11.99
C ASP A 195 -8.60 21.98 12.74
N LEU A 196 -7.45 21.72 12.12
CA LEU A 196 -6.43 20.85 12.68
C LEU A 196 -5.40 21.59 13.53
N TYR A 197 -5.44 22.93 13.61
CA TYR A 197 -4.37 23.69 14.25
C TYR A 197 -4.15 23.28 15.72
N GLY A 198 -5.24 23.23 16.50
CA GLY A 198 -5.18 22.84 17.91
C GLY A 198 -4.70 21.39 18.09
N LEU A 199 -5.18 20.47 17.25
CA LEU A 199 -4.80 19.07 17.28
C LEU A 199 -3.31 18.87 16.93
N LEU A 200 -2.84 19.50 15.85
CA LEU A 200 -1.44 19.42 15.43
C LEU A 200 -0.51 19.96 16.51
N LYS A 201 -0.84 21.12 17.08
CA LYS A 201 -0.07 21.71 18.19
C LYS A 201 -0.01 20.78 19.39
N HIS A 202 -1.13 20.15 19.75
CA HIS A 202 -1.20 19.17 20.84
C HIS A 202 -0.29 17.97 20.57
N LEU A 203 -0.40 17.34 19.39
CA LEU A 203 0.39 16.17 19.03
C LEU A 203 1.89 16.50 18.97
N GLN A 204 2.27 17.62 18.37
CA GLN A 204 3.65 18.07 18.30
C GLN A 204 4.24 18.34 19.69
N HIS A 205 3.47 18.94 20.61
CA HIS A 205 3.89 19.13 21.99
C HIS A 205 4.13 17.79 22.70
N ARG A 206 3.22 16.82 22.56
CA ARG A 206 3.39 15.48 23.14
C ARG A 206 4.60 14.74 22.58
N VAL A 207 4.84 14.85 21.27
CA VAL A 207 6.03 14.31 20.61
C VAL A 207 7.30 14.93 21.19
N ALA A 208 7.34 16.27 21.32
CA ALA A 208 8.49 16.99 21.85
C ALA A 208 8.78 16.60 23.30
N ALA A 209 7.75 16.46 24.14
CA ALA A 209 7.90 16.00 25.52
C ALA A 209 8.53 14.60 25.60
N ILE A 210 8.04 13.62 24.82
CA ILE A 210 8.62 12.26 24.80
C ILE A 210 10.09 12.28 24.36
N LYS A 211 10.44 13.10 23.36
CA LYS A 211 11.82 13.23 22.89
C LYS A 211 12.75 13.91 23.90
N ALA A 212 12.22 14.78 24.75
CA ALA A 212 12.98 15.44 25.81
C ALA A 212 13.22 14.52 27.03
N GLU A 213 12.34 13.55 27.29
CA GLU A 213 12.43 12.67 28.46
C GLU A 213 13.49 11.56 28.36
N THR A 214 13.88 11.15 27.15
CA THR A 214 14.88 10.09 26.95
C THR A 214 15.63 10.31 25.65
N SER A 215 16.94 10.05 25.64
CA SER A 215 17.78 10.08 24.43
C SER A 215 17.87 8.72 23.74
N ASP A 216 17.31 7.66 24.33
CA ASP A 216 17.29 6.32 23.71
C ASP A 216 16.31 6.27 22.53
N THR A 217 16.86 6.07 21.33
CA THR A 217 16.11 6.06 20.07
C THR A 217 15.09 4.93 19.99
N GLU A 218 15.40 3.75 20.55
CA GLU A 218 14.47 2.61 20.52
C GLU A 218 13.27 2.88 21.44
N GLN A 219 13.54 3.35 22.66
CA GLN A 219 12.50 3.75 23.60
C GLN A 219 11.66 4.91 23.06
N GLN A 220 12.27 5.93 22.44
CA GLN A 220 11.53 7.02 21.77
C GLN A 220 10.58 6.47 20.71
N THR A 221 11.11 5.66 19.79
CA THR A 221 10.32 5.07 18.68
C THR A 221 9.11 4.31 19.24
N ARG A 222 9.34 3.44 20.23
CA ARG A 222 8.27 2.67 20.86
C ARG A 222 7.20 3.56 21.49
N ARG A 223 7.60 4.55 22.29
CA ARG A 223 6.66 5.45 22.99
C ARG A 223 5.87 6.32 22.00
N LEU A 224 6.51 6.77 20.93
CA LEU A 224 5.86 7.54 19.85
C LEU A 224 4.89 6.68 19.04
N THR A 225 5.21 5.40 18.79
CA THR A 225 4.26 4.45 18.20
C THR A 225 3.04 4.24 19.11
N GLU A 226 3.25 4.02 20.41
CA GLU A 226 2.17 3.86 21.40
C GLU A 226 1.30 5.12 21.50
N LEU A 227 1.91 6.31 21.48
CA LEU A 227 1.21 7.59 21.43
C LEU A 227 0.32 7.69 20.18
N GLY A 228 0.85 7.42 18.99
CA GLY A 228 0.09 7.50 17.74
C GLY A 228 -1.12 6.58 17.72
N ILE A 229 -0.97 5.36 18.24
CA ILE A 229 -2.08 4.40 18.38
C ILE A 229 -3.14 4.92 19.36
N ALA A 230 -2.74 5.51 20.48
CA ALA A 230 -3.67 6.06 21.47
C ALA A 230 -4.48 7.23 20.88
N GLU A 231 -3.80 8.16 20.20
CA GLU A 231 -4.41 9.34 19.57
C GLU A 231 -5.37 8.96 18.45
N ALA A 232 -4.95 8.05 17.55
CA ALA A 232 -5.82 7.51 16.51
C ALA A 232 -7.10 6.91 17.12
N ASN A 233 -6.98 6.05 18.13
CA ASN A 233 -8.13 5.40 18.77
C ASN A 233 -9.05 6.39 19.51
N TYR A 234 -8.48 7.42 20.13
CA TYR A 234 -9.23 8.47 20.80
C TYR A 234 -10.13 9.24 19.81
N HIS A 235 -9.56 9.61 18.66
CA HIS A 235 -10.26 10.35 17.62
C HIS A 235 -11.17 9.50 16.72
N GLY A 236 -11.02 8.18 16.76
CA GLY A 236 -11.93 7.25 16.09
C GLY A 236 -11.32 6.52 14.89
N TRP A 237 -10.00 6.43 14.81
CA TRP A 237 -9.25 5.65 13.83
C TRP A 237 -8.65 4.39 14.46
N ASN A 238 -8.46 3.37 13.62
CA ASN A 238 -7.93 2.07 14.05
C ASN A 238 -6.41 2.07 14.24
N ASP A 239 -5.68 2.92 13.51
CA ASP A 239 -4.22 3.01 13.57
C ASP A 239 -3.69 4.42 13.22
N THR A 240 -2.40 4.64 13.50
CA THR A 240 -1.70 5.90 13.23
C THR A 240 -1.67 6.25 11.74
N TYR A 241 -1.59 5.26 10.84
CA TYR A 241 -1.52 5.49 9.41
C TYR A 241 -2.81 6.10 8.87
N THR A 242 -3.96 5.48 9.13
CA THR A 242 -5.27 5.94 8.70
C THR A 242 -5.62 7.32 9.28
N PHE A 243 -5.25 7.55 10.54
CA PHE A 243 -5.42 8.85 11.19
C PHE A 243 -4.58 9.94 10.52
N THR A 244 -3.29 9.70 10.32
CA THR A 244 -2.40 10.70 9.70
C THR A 244 -2.70 10.92 8.22
N LYS A 245 -3.20 9.91 7.48
CA LYS A 245 -3.72 10.08 6.12
C LYS A 245 -4.98 10.94 6.09
N TRP A 246 -5.92 10.74 7.03
CA TRP A 246 -7.08 11.62 7.17
C TRP A 246 -6.64 13.07 7.45
N MET A 247 -5.67 13.26 8.35
CA MET A 247 -5.12 14.60 8.63
C MET A 247 -4.52 15.23 7.38
N GLY A 248 -3.76 14.47 6.59
CA GLY A 248 -3.21 14.92 5.31
C GLY A 248 -4.30 15.35 4.31
N GLU A 249 -5.44 14.66 4.26
CA GLU A 249 -6.57 15.10 3.44
C GLU A 249 -7.12 16.45 3.89
N GLN A 250 -7.27 16.67 5.20
CA GLN A 250 -7.78 17.95 5.71
C GLN A 250 -6.81 19.09 5.43
N LEU A 251 -5.50 18.85 5.58
CA LEU A 251 -4.47 19.82 5.25
C LEU A 251 -4.42 20.12 3.74
N ALA A 252 -4.60 19.11 2.88
CA ALA A 252 -4.71 19.31 1.43
C ALA A 252 -5.93 20.18 1.09
N MET A 253 -7.10 19.87 1.65
CA MET A 253 -8.34 20.62 1.41
C MET A 253 -8.20 22.09 1.84
N GLN A 254 -7.58 22.33 3.00
CA GLN A 254 -7.32 23.68 3.49
C GLN A 254 -6.32 24.43 2.60
N ALA A 255 -5.17 23.81 2.29
CA ALA A 255 -4.11 24.45 1.52
C ALA A 255 -4.52 24.69 0.06
N MET A 256 -5.30 23.79 -0.54
CA MET A 256 -5.81 23.91 -1.91
C MET A 256 -7.19 24.54 -2.00
N ARG A 257 -7.63 25.28 -0.97
CA ARG A 257 -8.91 26.00 -1.01
C ARG A 257 -8.98 26.95 -2.20
N GLY A 258 -10.07 26.86 -2.96
CA GLY A 258 -10.30 27.65 -4.19
C GLY A 258 -9.38 27.25 -5.37
N LYS A 259 -8.71 26.09 -5.27
CA LYS A 259 -7.82 25.53 -6.29
C LYS A 259 -8.32 24.13 -6.67
N THR A 260 -7.69 23.52 -7.67
CA THR A 260 -8.05 22.15 -8.08
C THR A 260 -7.38 21.13 -7.17
N LEU A 261 -8.19 20.34 -6.46
CA LEU A 261 -7.73 19.23 -5.63
C LEU A 261 -8.52 17.97 -5.98
N THR A 262 -7.85 16.86 -6.20
CA THR A 262 -8.50 15.54 -6.31
C THR A 262 -7.85 14.58 -5.33
N ILE A 263 -8.65 13.95 -4.47
CA ILE A 263 -8.19 12.93 -3.53
C ILE A 263 -8.59 11.56 -4.08
N VAL A 264 -7.62 10.68 -4.33
CA VAL A 264 -7.87 9.30 -4.75
C VAL A 264 -7.58 8.36 -3.59
N ARG A 265 -8.61 7.66 -3.12
CA ARG A 265 -8.57 6.73 -1.98
C ARG A 265 -8.60 5.29 -2.49
N PRO A 266 -7.46 4.60 -2.62
CA PRO A 266 -7.45 3.16 -2.83
C PRO A 266 -7.79 2.39 -1.54
N SER A 267 -8.40 1.22 -1.70
CA SER A 267 -8.43 0.17 -0.67
C SER A 267 -7.10 -0.61 -0.64
N ILE A 268 -7.09 -1.89 -0.26
CA ILE A 268 -5.84 -2.66 -0.15
C ILE A 268 -5.30 -2.94 -1.54
N ILE A 269 -4.22 -2.25 -1.90
CA ILE A 269 -3.60 -2.40 -3.22
C ILE A 269 -2.80 -3.69 -3.27
N GLU A 270 -3.24 -4.60 -4.14
CA GLU A 270 -2.54 -5.85 -4.42
C GLU A 270 -1.96 -5.86 -5.84
N SER A 271 -1.42 -6.99 -6.28
CA SER A 271 -0.75 -7.11 -7.58
C SER A 271 -1.63 -6.63 -8.73
N THR A 272 -1.01 -6.20 -9.81
CA THR A 272 -1.72 -5.81 -11.04
C THR A 272 -2.60 -6.95 -11.57
N LEU A 273 -3.78 -6.60 -12.10
CA LEU A 273 -4.68 -7.56 -12.73
C LEU A 273 -4.23 -7.89 -14.15
N GLN A 274 -3.92 -6.87 -14.95
CA GLN A 274 -3.57 -7.00 -16.36
C GLN A 274 -2.28 -6.30 -16.73
N GLU A 275 -2.07 -5.07 -16.27
CA GLU A 275 -1.01 -4.19 -16.78
C GLU A 275 -0.04 -3.68 -15.71
N PRO A 276 1.24 -3.43 -16.02
CA PRO A 276 1.92 -3.72 -17.29
C PRO A 276 2.04 -5.21 -17.58
N VAL A 277 2.06 -6.04 -16.54
CA VAL A 277 2.06 -7.50 -16.59
C VAL A 277 1.15 -8.01 -15.48
N PRO A 278 0.33 -9.05 -15.68
CA PRO A 278 -0.48 -9.63 -14.62
C PRO A 278 0.37 -10.12 -13.45
N GLY A 279 -0.07 -9.84 -12.22
CA GLY A 279 0.59 -10.33 -11.00
C GLY A 279 1.84 -9.54 -10.61
N TRP A 280 2.16 -8.42 -11.27
CA TRP A 280 3.28 -7.58 -10.85
C TRP A 280 2.99 -6.92 -9.50
N LEU A 281 3.93 -7.04 -8.58
CA LEU A 281 3.92 -6.40 -7.27
C LEU A 281 5.34 -6.17 -6.76
N GLU A 282 5.49 -5.20 -5.86
CA GLU A 282 6.78 -4.91 -5.22
C GLU A 282 6.72 -5.17 -3.71
N GLY A 283 7.44 -6.20 -3.25
CA GLY A 283 7.44 -6.62 -1.85
C GLY A 283 6.10 -7.24 -1.42
N VAL A 284 6.09 -7.71 -0.17
CA VAL A 284 4.91 -8.34 0.45
C VAL A 284 3.92 -7.26 0.87
N LYS A 285 2.68 -7.40 0.42
CA LYS A 285 1.55 -6.52 0.71
C LYS A 285 0.82 -6.96 1.95
N VAL A 286 -0.21 -6.20 2.29
CA VAL A 286 -0.96 -6.45 3.51
C VAL A 286 -1.69 -7.79 3.34
N ALA A 287 -2.43 -8.03 2.24
CA ALA A 287 -3.28 -9.23 2.10
C ALA A 287 -2.44 -10.50 1.92
N ASP A 288 -1.24 -10.37 1.36
CA ASP A 288 -0.25 -11.44 1.25
C ASP A 288 0.06 -12.11 2.60
N ALA A 289 -0.10 -11.40 3.72
CA ALA A 289 0.13 -11.99 5.03
C ALA A 289 -0.82 -13.17 5.30
N ILE A 290 -2.04 -13.18 4.74
CA ILE A 290 -2.98 -14.33 4.83
C ILE A 290 -2.37 -15.53 4.09
N ILE A 291 -1.90 -15.31 2.85
CA ILE A 291 -1.29 -16.33 1.99
C ILE A 291 -0.02 -16.88 2.66
N LEU A 292 0.84 -16.01 3.17
CA LEU A 292 2.09 -16.39 3.84
C LEU A 292 1.85 -17.11 5.16
N ALA A 293 0.89 -16.68 5.96
CA ALA A 293 0.54 -17.36 7.21
C ALA A 293 0.16 -18.82 6.95
N TYR A 294 -0.63 -19.05 5.89
CA TYR A 294 -1.02 -20.38 5.46
C TYR A 294 0.16 -21.16 4.86
N ALA A 295 0.85 -20.59 3.87
CA ALA A 295 1.90 -21.26 3.11
C ALA A 295 3.11 -21.66 3.97
N ARG A 296 3.39 -20.90 5.05
CA ARG A 296 4.49 -21.21 5.97
C ARG A 296 4.12 -22.19 7.08
N GLY A 297 2.85 -22.57 7.22
CA GLY A 297 2.39 -23.51 8.25
C GLY A 297 2.67 -23.05 9.69
N LYS A 298 2.96 -21.76 9.92
CA LYS A 298 3.29 -21.23 11.26
C LYS A 298 2.05 -21.03 12.13
N THR A 299 0.84 -21.00 11.54
CA THR A 299 -0.44 -20.94 12.25
C THR A 299 -1.55 -21.63 11.44
N ASN A 300 -2.50 -22.27 12.13
CA ASN A 300 -3.68 -22.89 11.53
C ASN A 300 -4.95 -22.03 11.69
N PHE A 301 -4.84 -20.86 12.31
CA PHE A 301 -5.97 -20.00 12.66
C PHE A 301 -5.78 -18.56 12.20
N PHE A 302 -6.86 -17.95 11.74
CA PHE A 302 -6.92 -16.57 11.26
C PHE A 302 -7.95 -15.75 12.06
N PRO A 303 -7.56 -14.67 12.75
CA PRO A 303 -8.48 -13.88 13.58
C PRO A 303 -9.37 -12.97 12.74
N ALA A 304 -10.55 -13.46 12.32
CA ALA A 304 -11.52 -12.70 11.53
C ALA A 304 -12.96 -13.19 11.71
N LYS A 305 -13.92 -12.53 11.04
CA LYS A 305 -15.21 -13.15 10.77
C LYS A 305 -15.25 -13.61 9.31
N PRO A 306 -15.78 -14.82 9.01
CA PRO A 306 -15.79 -15.35 7.63
C PRO A 306 -16.49 -14.46 6.61
N ASN A 307 -17.54 -13.73 7.05
CA ASN A 307 -18.38 -12.92 6.17
C ASN A 307 -17.98 -11.44 6.11
N GLU A 308 -16.85 -11.06 6.74
CA GLU A 308 -16.33 -9.68 6.62
C GLU A 308 -15.72 -9.48 5.24
N ILE A 309 -16.00 -8.32 4.63
CA ILE A 309 -15.46 -7.94 3.33
C ILE A 309 -13.99 -7.54 3.50
N VAL A 310 -13.14 -8.10 2.65
CA VAL A 310 -11.74 -7.68 2.50
C VAL A 310 -11.64 -6.90 1.20
N ASP A 311 -11.53 -5.59 1.30
CA ASP A 311 -11.53 -4.72 0.11
C ASP A 311 -10.13 -4.68 -0.51
N ILE A 312 -9.90 -5.59 -1.46
CA ILE A 312 -8.69 -5.68 -2.28
C ILE A 312 -8.95 -4.98 -3.61
N VAL A 313 -7.99 -4.20 -4.10
CA VAL A 313 -8.03 -3.56 -5.42
C VAL A 313 -6.70 -3.78 -6.16
N PRO A 314 -6.71 -4.20 -7.44
CA PRO A 314 -5.50 -4.33 -8.23
C PRO A 314 -4.78 -2.99 -8.49
N ALA A 315 -3.45 -2.99 -8.44
CA ALA A 315 -2.64 -1.78 -8.58
C ALA A 315 -2.83 -1.02 -9.90
N ASP A 316 -3.12 -1.71 -11.00
CA ASP A 316 -3.39 -1.12 -12.30
C ASP A 316 -4.74 -0.40 -12.36
N LEU A 317 -5.78 -0.92 -11.70
CA LEU A 317 -7.05 -0.19 -11.57
C LEU A 317 -6.87 1.10 -10.75
N VAL A 318 -6.03 1.05 -9.70
CA VAL A 318 -5.70 2.26 -8.92
C VAL A 318 -4.87 3.25 -9.74
N ALA A 319 -3.87 2.78 -10.49
CA ALA A 319 -3.07 3.64 -11.36
C ALA A 319 -3.94 4.32 -12.44
N ASN A 320 -4.87 3.58 -13.04
CA ASN A 320 -5.87 4.12 -13.96
C ASN A 320 -6.74 5.19 -13.29
N SER A 321 -7.19 4.94 -12.06
CA SER A 321 -7.98 5.92 -11.29
C SER A 321 -7.23 7.23 -11.07
N VAL A 322 -5.93 7.16 -10.75
CA VAL A 322 -5.06 8.34 -10.59
C VAL A 322 -4.90 9.10 -11.91
N ILE A 323 -4.75 8.39 -13.02
CA ILE A 323 -4.56 9.00 -14.34
C ILE A 323 -5.86 9.64 -14.87
N LEU A 324 -7.02 9.00 -14.69
CA LEU A 324 -8.31 9.60 -15.02
C LEU A 324 -8.58 10.85 -14.19
N ALA A 325 -8.29 10.80 -12.88
CA ALA A 325 -8.38 11.95 -11.99
C ALA A 325 -7.43 13.09 -12.41
N ALA A 326 -6.20 12.78 -12.82
CA ALA A 326 -5.24 13.75 -13.34
C ALA A 326 -5.74 14.45 -14.62
N ALA A 327 -6.25 13.68 -15.57
CA ALA A 327 -6.79 14.21 -16.82
C ALA A 327 -8.02 15.12 -16.57
N GLU A 328 -8.92 14.71 -15.67
CA GLU A 328 -10.06 15.52 -15.27
C GLU A 328 -9.63 16.82 -14.56
N ALA A 329 -8.65 16.73 -13.65
CA ALA A 329 -8.17 17.88 -12.89
C ALA A 329 -7.57 18.98 -13.80
N LEU A 330 -6.97 18.58 -14.93
CA LEU A 330 -6.48 19.49 -15.96
C LEU A 330 -7.60 20.04 -16.84
N ALA A 331 -8.57 19.19 -17.22
CA ALA A 331 -9.66 19.58 -18.12
C ALA A 331 -10.77 20.41 -17.44
N ASP A 332 -10.94 20.24 -16.13
CA ASP A 332 -12.02 20.83 -15.34
C ASP A 332 -11.46 21.36 -14.00
N PRO A 333 -10.67 22.46 -14.05
CA PRO A 333 -10.01 23.00 -12.86
C PRO A 333 -11.00 23.69 -11.90
N GLY A 334 -10.53 24.01 -10.69
CA GLY A 334 -11.27 24.80 -9.70
C GLY A 334 -12.20 23.99 -8.79
N ALA A 335 -12.19 22.67 -8.86
CA ALA A 335 -13.02 21.81 -8.01
C ALA A 335 -12.20 20.93 -7.06
N THR A 336 -12.82 20.61 -5.93
CA THR A 336 -12.36 19.59 -4.98
C THR A 336 -13.13 18.30 -5.22
N ARG A 337 -12.41 17.21 -5.48
CA ARG A 337 -12.98 15.89 -5.83
C ARG A 337 -12.43 14.81 -4.91
N ILE A 338 -13.24 13.78 -4.66
CA ILE A 338 -12.84 12.60 -3.89
C ILE A 338 -13.30 11.38 -4.69
N TYR A 339 -12.37 10.45 -4.92
CA TYR A 339 -12.64 9.19 -5.61
C TYR A 339 -12.18 8.01 -4.77
N GLN A 340 -12.93 6.92 -4.79
CA GLN A 340 -12.57 5.67 -4.11
C GLN A 340 -12.30 4.57 -5.12
N ALA A 341 -11.08 4.03 -5.15
CA ALA A 341 -10.72 2.85 -5.92
C ALA A 341 -10.84 1.62 -5.00
N CYS A 342 -12.01 0.98 -5.03
CA CYS A 342 -12.37 -0.10 -4.12
C CYS A 342 -13.31 -1.11 -4.81
N THR A 343 -13.53 -2.25 -4.16
CA THR A 343 -14.36 -3.35 -4.67
C THR A 343 -15.62 -3.58 -3.84
N GLY A 344 -15.68 -3.11 -2.59
CA GLY A 344 -16.65 -3.55 -1.59
C GLY A 344 -18.13 -3.40 -1.96
N SER A 345 -18.54 -2.32 -2.63
CA SER A 345 -19.94 -2.15 -3.04
C SER A 345 -20.34 -2.84 -4.33
N THR A 346 -19.36 -3.22 -5.14
CA THR A 346 -19.57 -3.50 -6.58
C THR A 346 -19.16 -4.92 -6.95
N ASN A 347 -18.05 -5.40 -6.39
CA ASN A 347 -17.57 -6.78 -6.56
C ASN A 347 -16.90 -7.27 -5.25
N PRO A 348 -17.64 -7.42 -4.14
CA PRO A 348 -17.05 -7.75 -2.84
C PRO A 348 -16.49 -9.17 -2.77
N ILE A 349 -15.43 -9.34 -1.97
CA ILE A 349 -14.95 -10.65 -1.53
C ILE A 349 -14.84 -10.72 -0.01
N SER A 350 -15.26 -11.85 0.57
CA SER A 350 -15.17 -12.08 2.01
C SER A 350 -13.86 -12.72 2.43
N VAL A 351 -13.44 -12.53 3.69
CA VAL A 351 -12.28 -13.21 4.29
C VAL A 351 -12.38 -14.73 4.09
N GLY A 352 -13.56 -15.30 4.35
CA GLY A 352 -13.81 -16.73 4.20
C GLY A 352 -13.57 -17.21 2.77
N ARG A 353 -14.05 -16.46 1.78
CA ARG A 353 -13.85 -16.79 0.37
C ARG A 353 -12.38 -16.68 -0.06
N VAL A 354 -11.66 -15.65 0.41
CA VAL A 354 -10.21 -15.51 0.17
C VAL A 354 -9.47 -16.76 0.68
N ILE A 355 -9.74 -17.18 1.92
CA ILE A 355 -9.09 -18.34 2.53
C ILE A 355 -9.42 -19.63 1.77
N GLU A 356 -10.69 -19.83 1.41
CA GLU A 356 -11.13 -21.01 0.64
C GLU A 356 -10.40 -21.10 -0.71
N LEU A 357 -10.30 -19.99 -1.45
CA LEU A 357 -9.62 -19.91 -2.74
C LEU A 357 -8.12 -20.23 -2.62
N ILE A 358 -7.44 -19.60 -1.66
CA ILE A 358 -6.02 -19.84 -1.41
C ILE A 358 -5.78 -21.29 -1.01
N GLN A 359 -6.58 -21.85 -0.10
CA GLN A 359 -6.45 -23.25 0.33
C GLN A 359 -6.61 -24.21 -0.84
N THR A 360 -7.67 -24.03 -1.61
CA THR A 360 -8.01 -24.91 -2.73
C THR A 360 -6.90 -24.90 -3.77
N GLU A 361 -6.39 -23.72 -4.13
CA GLU A 361 -5.29 -23.58 -5.07
C GLU A 361 -4.01 -24.21 -4.54
N SER A 362 -3.68 -23.94 -3.28
CA SER A 362 -2.46 -24.45 -2.67
C SER A 362 -2.47 -25.97 -2.54
N GLN A 363 -3.59 -26.59 -2.15
CA GLN A 363 -3.68 -28.04 -2.04
C GLN A 363 -3.48 -28.74 -3.38
N ARG A 364 -3.91 -28.12 -4.48
CA ARG A 364 -3.80 -28.68 -5.83
C ARG A 364 -2.44 -28.39 -6.48
N ASN A 365 -1.94 -27.16 -6.33
CA ASN A 365 -0.89 -26.60 -7.17
C ASN A 365 0.30 -26.02 -6.40
N TRP A 366 0.46 -26.32 -5.09
CA TRP A 366 1.55 -25.75 -4.28
C TRP A 366 2.95 -25.87 -4.92
N ARG A 367 3.20 -26.92 -5.71
CA ARG A 367 4.46 -27.16 -6.42
C ARG A 367 4.81 -26.06 -7.44
N ASN A 368 3.82 -25.34 -7.96
CA ASN A 368 4.02 -24.20 -8.87
C ASN A 368 4.54 -22.95 -8.12
N TYR A 369 4.52 -22.97 -6.78
CA TYR A 369 4.82 -21.82 -5.93
C TYR A 369 5.96 -22.12 -4.97
N GLU A 370 7.11 -22.56 -5.50
CA GLU A 370 8.30 -23.00 -4.75
C GLU A 370 8.82 -22.01 -3.69
N ARG A 371 8.60 -20.69 -3.88
CA ARG A 371 9.04 -19.65 -2.93
C ARG A 371 8.01 -19.43 -1.83
N LEU A 372 6.74 -19.72 -2.09
CA LEU A 372 5.65 -19.68 -1.11
C LEU A 372 5.59 -20.95 -0.25
N PHE A 373 5.53 -22.12 -0.89
CA PHE A 373 5.35 -23.40 -0.23
C PHE A 373 6.65 -24.19 -0.21
N TYR A 374 7.13 -24.47 1.00
CA TYR A 374 8.33 -25.29 1.20
C TYR A 374 8.02 -26.76 1.39
N ASN A 375 6.78 -27.06 1.78
CA ASN A 375 6.26 -28.40 2.00
C ASN A 375 4.81 -28.43 1.53
N GLU A 376 4.28 -29.63 1.29
CA GLU A 376 2.88 -29.83 0.97
C GLU A 376 1.96 -29.29 2.09
N PRO A 377 0.98 -28.43 1.78
CA PRO A 377 0.09 -27.85 2.77
C PRO A 377 -1.00 -28.86 3.20
N LYS A 378 -0.70 -29.70 4.19
CA LYS A 378 -1.63 -30.73 4.70
C LYS A 378 -2.63 -30.22 5.75
N HIS A 379 -2.49 -28.98 6.20
CA HIS A 379 -3.30 -28.42 7.28
C HIS A 379 -4.42 -27.51 6.76
N GLY A 380 -5.54 -27.49 7.48
CA GLY A 380 -6.60 -26.50 7.27
C GLY A 380 -6.26 -25.16 7.94
N PHE A 381 -6.70 -24.07 7.32
CA PHE A 381 -6.63 -22.70 7.84
C PHE A 381 -8.04 -22.24 8.21
N ARG A 382 -8.31 -22.08 9.50
CA ARG A 382 -9.66 -21.78 10.00
C ARG A 382 -9.76 -20.34 10.47
N VAL A 383 -10.87 -19.70 10.15
CA VAL A 383 -11.19 -18.38 10.70
C VAL A 383 -11.70 -18.55 12.13
N VAL A 384 -11.17 -17.75 13.05
CA VAL A 384 -11.55 -17.71 14.47
C VAL A 384 -11.90 -16.29 14.87
N SER A 385 -12.89 -16.12 15.74
CA SER A 385 -13.27 -14.79 16.20
C SER A 385 -12.14 -14.16 17.04
N ARG A 386 -12.02 -12.83 17.00
CA ARG A 386 -10.97 -12.09 17.73
C ARG A 386 -10.91 -12.43 19.24
N PRO A 387 -12.03 -12.53 19.99
CA PRO A 387 -11.98 -12.90 21.40
C PRO A 387 -11.39 -14.31 21.63
N VAL A 388 -11.81 -15.29 20.81
CA VAL A 388 -11.29 -16.66 20.87
C VAL A 388 -9.80 -16.70 20.55
N PHE A 389 -9.38 -15.95 19.53
CA PHE A 389 -7.99 -15.85 19.15
C PHE A 389 -7.12 -15.22 20.25
N LEU A 390 -7.58 -14.15 20.90
CA LEU A 390 -6.86 -13.53 22.03
C LEU A 390 -6.74 -14.47 23.22
N LEU A 391 -7.79 -15.27 23.49
CA LEU A 391 -7.74 -16.32 24.52
C LEU A 391 -6.69 -17.38 24.18
N MET A 392 -6.66 -17.86 22.93
CA MET A 392 -5.64 -18.80 22.43
C MET A 392 -4.23 -18.21 22.55
N LEU A 393 -4.02 -16.95 22.16
CA LEU A 393 -2.74 -16.26 22.30
C LEU A 393 -2.28 -16.17 23.76
N ARG A 394 -3.18 -15.86 24.69
CA ARG A 394 -2.86 -15.83 26.13
C ARG A 394 -2.46 -17.21 26.63
N ALA A 395 -3.21 -18.25 26.27
CA ALA A 395 -2.90 -19.63 26.63
C ALA A 395 -1.53 -20.08 26.07
N MET A 396 -1.25 -19.78 24.80
CA MET A 396 0.04 -20.08 24.18
C MET A 396 1.19 -19.30 24.84
N SER A 397 0.98 -18.01 25.15
CA SER A 397 1.98 -17.17 25.83
C SER A 397 2.34 -17.74 27.21
N LEU A 398 1.35 -18.14 28.00
CA LEU A 398 1.54 -18.77 29.31
C LEU A 398 2.28 -20.11 29.20
N GLY A 399 1.92 -20.94 28.22
CA GLY A 399 2.61 -22.20 27.97
C GLY A 399 4.06 -22.01 27.50
N ALA A 400 4.34 -20.96 26.75
CA ALA A 400 5.68 -20.66 26.26
C ALA A 400 6.58 -20.04 27.31
N THR A 401 6.07 -19.14 28.19
CA THR A 401 6.84 -18.59 29.32
C THR A 401 7.19 -19.68 30.32
N ALA A 402 6.25 -20.58 30.65
CA ALA A 402 6.54 -21.72 31.51
C ALA A 402 7.67 -22.61 30.96
N ARG A 403 7.65 -22.88 29.65
CA ARG A 403 8.65 -23.74 28.99
C ARG A 403 9.99 -23.03 28.72
N SER A 404 9.97 -21.72 28.47
CA SER A 404 11.19 -20.93 28.32
C SER A 404 11.95 -20.80 29.64
N SER A 405 11.24 -20.65 30.76
CA SER A 405 11.86 -20.64 32.09
C SER A 405 12.58 -21.96 32.39
N VAL A 406 11.97 -23.09 32.03
CA VAL A 406 12.59 -24.42 32.14
C VAL A 406 13.80 -24.58 31.22
N ARG A 407 13.74 -24.13 29.94
CA ARG A 407 14.90 -24.22 29.03
C ARG A 407 16.05 -23.30 29.40
N ARG A 408 15.75 -22.13 29.98
CA ARG A 408 16.76 -21.18 30.46
C ARG A 408 17.50 -21.72 31.69
N LEU A 409 16.79 -22.45 32.55
CA LEU A 409 17.40 -23.24 33.63
C LEU A 409 18.31 -24.36 33.10
N LEU A 410 18.02 -24.90 31.91
CA LEU A 410 18.80 -25.96 31.26
C LEU A 410 19.86 -25.45 30.26
N GLY A 411 20.15 -24.15 30.24
CA GLY A 411 21.24 -23.57 29.41
C GLY A 411 20.98 -23.51 27.90
N ALA A 412 19.74 -23.74 27.44
CA ALA A 412 19.39 -23.68 26.01
C ALA A 412 18.84 -22.29 25.60
N GLY A 413 19.19 -21.84 24.38
CA GLY A 413 18.72 -20.57 23.80
C GLY A 413 17.20 -20.47 23.53
N GLU A 414 16.75 -19.33 22.96
CA GLU A 414 15.33 -19.04 22.71
C GLU A 414 14.60 -20.18 21.96
N SER A 415 13.32 -20.41 22.29
CA SER A 415 12.55 -21.53 21.71
C SER A 415 11.90 -21.17 20.36
N PRO A 416 11.84 -22.10 19.38
CA PRO A 416 11.09 -21.93 18.14
C PRO A 416 9.60 -21.58 18.36
N LYS A 417 9.03 -21.97 19.51
CA LYS A 417 7.65 -21.62 19.91
C LYS A 417 7.50 -20.14 20.28
N LEU A 418 8.56 -19.49 20.75
CA LEU A 418 8.56 -18.05 21.02
C LEU A 418 8.53 -17.24 19.71
N GLU A 419 9.26 -17.70 18.69
CA GLU A 419 9.23 -17.10 17.35
C GLU A 419 7.87 -17.30 16.67
N ALA A 420 7.28 -18.49 16.78
CA ALA A 420 5.92 -18.76 16.29
C ALA A 420 4.89 -17.87 17.00
N LEU A 421 5.03 -17.63 18.31
CA LEU A 421 4.19 -16.70 19.08
C LEU A 421 4.36 -15.25 18.62
N ARG A 422 5.59 -14.75 18.49
CA ARG A 422 5.86 -13.40 17.98
C ARG A 422 5.28 -13.22 16.58
N THR A 423 5.46 -14.20 15.70
CA THR A 423 4.89 -14.21 14.34
C THR A 423 3.36 -14.17 14.40
N THR A 424 2.74 -14.99 15.25
CA THR A 424 1.27 -15.03 15.42
C THR A 424 0.71 -13.73 15.99
N GLN A 425 1.43 -13.06 16.90
CA GLN A 425 1.08 -11.74 17.42
C GLN A 425 1.21 -10.64 16.36
N LEU A 426 2.29 -10.66 15.56
CA LEU A 426 2.47 -9.74 14.44
C LEU A 426 1.36 -9.89 13.40
N LEU A 427 1.07 -11.14 13.04
CA LEU A 427 -0.06 -11.49 12.17
C LEU A 427 -1.37 -10.95 12.76
N ALA A 428 -1.68 -11.21 14.02
CA ALA A 428 -2.88 -10.69 14.67
C ALA A 428 -3.04 -9.16 14.64
N LEU A 429 -1.92 -8.45 14.81
CA LEU A 429 -1.88 -6.99 14.78
C LEU A 429 -2.13 -6.47 13.36
N THR A 430 -1.40 -6.98 12.38
CA THR A 430 -1.62 -6.69 10.95
C THR A 430 -3.05 -7.04 10.53
N PHE A 431 -3.62 -8.11 11.10
CA PHE A 431 -4.93 -8.62 10.72
C PHE A 431 -6.13 -7.92 11.39
N SER A 432 -5.91 -7.16 12.46
CA SER A 432 -6.95 -6.34 13.07
C SER A 432 -7.51 -5.26 12.12
N PHE A 433 -6.73 -4.88 11.10
CA PHE A 433 -7.12 -3.93 10.05
C PHE A 433 -8.25 -4.47 9.15
N TYR A 434 -8.27 -5.78 8.90
CA TYR A 434 -9.24 -6.43 8.00
C TYR A 434 -10.60 -6.66 8.65
N THR A 435 -10.63 -6.67 9.99
CA THR A 435 -11.73 -7.25 10.75
C THR A 435 -12.36 -6.25 11.71
N ALA A 436 -11.82 -5.02 11.75
CA ALA A 436 -12.39 -3.89 12.47
C ALA A 436 -13.46 -3.12 11.66
N PRO A 437 -13.33 -2.91 10.34
CA PRO A 437 -14.33 -2.17 9.56
C PRO A 437 -15.71 -2.84 9.60
N ARG A 438 -16.74 -2.07 9.94
CA ARG A 438 -18.16 -2.48 9.84
C ARG A 438 -18.86 -1.67 8.75
N TYR A 439 -18.17 -1.49 7.64
CA TYR A 439 -18.61 -0.64 6.54
C TYR A 439 -18.20 -1.18 5.18
N VAL A 440 -18.87 -0.67 4.15
CA VAL A 440 -18.66 -0.99 2.74
C VAL A 440 -18.23 0.29 2.02
N PHE A 441 -17.12 0.24 1.29
CA PHE A 441 -16.69 1.36 0.47
C PHE A 441 -17.46 1.39 -0.85
N HIS A 442 -17.85 2.59 -1.28
CA HIS A 442 -18.53 2.82 -2.56
C HIS A 442 -17.68 3.64 -3.52
N ASN A 443 -17.68 3.28 -4.80
CA ASN A 443 -16.90 3.93 -5.87
C ASN A 443 -17.78 4.59 -6.95
N LYS A 444 -18.99 5.04 -6.60
CA LYS A 444 -19.97 5.55 -7.57
C LYS A 444 -19.45 6.77 -8.36
N SER A 445 -18.77 7.69 -7.70
CA SER A 445 -18.20 8.89 -8.33
C SER A 445 -17.04 8.54 -9.24
N LEU A 446 -16.17 7.58 -8.86
CA LEU A 446 -15.11 7.10 -9.74
C LEU A 446 -15.65 6.42 -11.00
N LEU A 447 -16.70 5.58 -10.85
CA LEU A 447 -17.36 4.96 -12.01
C LEU A 447 -18.02 6.02 -12.89
N ALA A 448 -18.68 7.04 -12.30
CA ALA A 448 -19.23 8.16 -13.04
C ALA A 448 -18.15 8.99 -13.76
N LEU A 449 -16.99 9.18 -13.15
CA LEU A 449 -15.82 9.80 -13.80
C LEU A 449 -15.41 9.02 -15.04
N ALA A 450 -15.26 7.70 -14.93
CA ALA A 450 -14.88 6.86 -16.07
C ALA A 450 -15.87 7.00 -17.25
N GLN A 451 -17.17 7.14 -16.97
CA GLN A 451 -18.19 7.36 -18.01
C GLN A 451 -18.07 8.70 -18.74
N ARG A 452 -17.28 9.66 -18.23
CA ARG A 452 -17.01 10.93 -18.93
C ARG A 452 -15.96 10.79 -20.03
N PHE A 453 -15.22 9.68 -20.08
CA PHE A 453 -14.21 9.41 -21.09
C PHE A 453 -14.78 8.62 -22.27
N GLY A 454 -14.15 8.74 -23.44
CA GLY A 454 -14.50 7.96 -24.63
C GLY A 454 -14.36 6.45 -24.42
N SER A 455 -14.94 5.64 -25.31
CA SER A 455 -14.85 4.17 -25.25
C SER A 455 -13.41 3.64 -25.25
N GLU A 456 -12.52 4.24 -26.05
CA GLU A 456 -11.11 3.85 -26.12
C GLU A 456 -10.38 4.08 -24.79
N ASP A 457 -10.58 5.24 -24.17
CA ASP A 457 -9.98 5.54 -22.87
C ASP A 457 -10.60 4.71 -21.75
N ARG A 458 -11.91 4.45 -21.78
CA ARG A 458 -12.54 3.53 -20.82
C ARG A 458 -11.97 2.12 -20.90
N ALA A 459 -11.66 1.64 -22.10
CA ALA A 459 -11.01 0.34 -22.29
C ALA A 459 -9.54 0.37 -21.82
N ARG A 460 -8.81 1.46 -22.11
CA ARG A 460 -7.39 1.61 -21.77
C ARG A 460 -7.15 1.87 -20.28
N TYR A 461 -8.05 2.57 -19.61
CA TYR A 461 -7.94 2.97 -18.21
C TYR A 461 -9.11 2.38 -17.40
N MET A 462 -9.23 1.05 -17.44
CA MET A 462 -10.25 0.33 -16.70
C MET A 462 -10.16 0.64 -15.19
N VAL A 463 -11.30 0.97 -14.58
CA VAL A 463 -11.43 1.20 -13.13
C VAL A 463 -12.62 0.44 -12.53
N ASP A 464 -13.43 -0.21 -13.36
CA ASP A 464 -14.59 -0.97 -12.91
C ASP A 464 -14.13 -2.30 -12.29
N PRO A 465 -14.35 -2.53 -10.98
CA PRO A 465 -13.90 -3.73 -10.31
C PRO A 465 -14.67 -5.01 -10.71
N THR A 466 -15.78 -4.91 -11.44
CA THR A 466 -16.54 -6.08 -11.91
C THR A 466 -15.75 -6.95 -12.89
N VAL A 467 -14.68 -6.42 -13.49
CA VAL A 467 -13.77 -7.19 -14.35
C VAL A 467 -12.91 -8.21 -13.60
N ILE A 468 -12.89 -8.15 -12.27
CA ILE A 468 -12.09 -9.06 -11.43
C ILE A 468 -12.85 -10.38 -11.29
N ASP A 469 -12.35 -11.43 -11.94
CA ASP A 469 -12.64 -12.80 -11.53
C ASP A 469 -11.77 -13.13 -10.31
N TRP A 470 -12.37 -13.24 -9.14
CA TRP A 470 -11.63 -13.47 -7.89
C TRP A 470 -10.86 -14.77 -7.85
N THR A 471 -11.34 -15.82 -8.54
CA THR A 471 -10.67 -17.12 -8.57
C THR A 471 -9.42 -17.00 -9.43
N GLU A 472 -9.55 -16.48 -10.65
CA GLU A 472 -8.40 -16.28 -11.53
C GLU A 472 -7.39 -15.28 -10.91
N TYR A 473 -7.89 -14.16 -10.40
CA TYR A 473 -7.04 -13.11 -9.83
C TYR A 473 -6.26 -13.60 -8.62
N LEU A 474 -6.91 -14.18 -7.60
CA LEU A 474 -6.20 -14.59 -6.39
C LEU A 474 -5.34 -15.84 -6.63
N CYS A 475 -5.88 -16.87 -7.28
CA CYS A 475 -5.21 -18.16 -7.39
C CYS A 475 -4.12 -18.14 -8.47
N ARG A 476 -4.40 -17.59 -9.66
CA ARG A 476 -3.48 -17.72 -10.80
C ARG A 476 -2.61 -16.49 -11.01
N ILE A 477 -3.16 -15.30 -10.85
CA ILE A 477 -2.43 -14.06 -11.11
C ILE A 477 -1.61 -13.65 -9.87
N HIS A 478 -2.28 -13.46 -8.74
CA HIS A 478 -1.70 -12.88 -7.55
C HIS A 478 -0.74 -13.84 -6.83
N MET A 479 -1.12 -15.11 -6.60
CA MET A 479 -0.19 -16.08 -5.99
C MET A 479 1.07 -16.32 -6.83
N THR A 480 0.93 -16.37 -8.16
CA THR A 480 2.08 -16.48 -9.08
C THR A 480 2.96 -15.23 -8.99
N GLY A 481 2.33 -14.06 -8.99
CA GLY A 481 2.98 -12.78 -8.78
C GLY A 481 3.79 -12.72 -7.49
N LEU A 482 3.14 -13.02 -6.35
CA LEU A 482 3.74 -13.06 -5.02
C LEU A 482 4.95 -14.02 -4.98
N ASN A 483 4.79 -15.22 -5.55
CA ASN A 483 5.87 -16.19 -5.67
C ASN A 483 7.06 -15.64 -6.50
N ARG A 484 6.78 -14.95 -7.61
CA ARG A 484 7.79 -14.48 -8.56
C ARG A 484 8.52 -13.21 -8.12
N TYR A 485 7.77 -12.18 -7.70
CA TYR A 485 8.27 -10.82 -7.53
C TYR A 485 8.52 -10.42 -6.08
N ALA A 486 7.68 -10.88 -5.14
CA ALA A 486 7.78 -10.44 -3.75
C ALA A 486 8.73 -11.30 -2.91
N LEU A 487 8.89 -12.58 -3.26
CA LEU A 487 9.67 -13.54 -2.48
C LEU A 487 11.03 -13.86 -3.12
N ARG A 488 12.06 -13.86 -2.27
CA ARG A 488 13.41 -14.24 -2.66
C ARG A 488 13.53 -15.76 -2.90
N PRO A 489 14.36 -16.21 -3.85
CA PRO A 489 14.72 -17.62 -3.99
C PRO A 489 15.34 -18.18 -2.70
N ARG A 490 15.19 -19.49 -2.48
CA ARG A 490 15.87 -20.18 -1.39
C ARG A 490 17.39 -20.11 -1.55
N SER A 491 18.11 -19.96 -0.45
CA SER A 491 19.57 -20.10 -0.48
C SER A 491 19.97 -21.55 -0.74
N PRO A 492 21.08 -21.84 -1.43
CA PRO A 492 21.52 -23.21 -1.74
C PRO A 492 21.61 -24.11 -0.50
N LYS A 493 22.13 -23.59 0.62
CA LYS A 493 22.18 -24.30 1.91
C LYS A 493 20.81 -24.77 2.43
N SER A 494 19.74 -24.03 2.13
CA SER A 494 18.38 -24.39 2.55
C SER A 494 17.73 -25.44 1.64
N LEU A 495 18.21 -25.58 0.41
CA LEU A 495 17.81 -26.65 -0.52
C LEU A 495 18.51 -27.95 -0.15
N GLU A 496 19.80 -27.91 0.18
CA GLU A 496 20.56 -29.07 0.68
C GLU A 496 19.97 -29.62 1.99
N ALA A 497 19.62 -28.74 2.93
CA ALA A 497 18.99 -29.15 4.19
C ALA A 497 17.56 -29.72 3.98
N ALA A 498 16.81 -29.22 3.00
CA ALA A 498 15.49 -29.75 2.66
C ALA A 498 15.58 -31.09 1.90
N ALA A 499 16.56 -31.25 1.01
CA ALA A 499 16.85 -32.49 0.32
C ALA A 499 17.34 -33.59 1.29
N ALA A 500 18.15 -33.22 2.29
CA ALA A 500 18.59 -34.13 3.35
C ALA A 500 17.47 -34.52 4.34
N ALA A 501 16.39 -33.75 4.41
CA ALA A 501 15.24 -34.00 5.27
C ALA A 501 14.06 -34.67 4.53
N ALA A 502 14.17 -34.90 3.22
CA ALA A 502 13.16 -35.64 2.47
C ALA A 502 13.20 -37.13 2.87
N PRO A 503 12.05 -37.79 3.10
CA PRO A 503 12.04 -39.23 3.35
C PRO A 503 12.62 -39.97 2.15
N VAL A 504 13.55 -40.89 2.40
CA VAL A 504 14.04 -41.82 1.38
C VAL A 504 12.84 -42.61 0.86
N PRO A 505 12.62 -42.71 -0.47
CA PRO A 505 11.51 -43.49 -1.01
C PRO A 505 11.66 -44.95 -0.55
N GLU A 506 10.58 -45.50 0.00
CA GLU A 506 10.51 -46.93 0.37
C GLU A 506 10.85 -47.76 -0.87
N GLN A 507 11.94 -48.53 -0.77
CA GLN A 507 12.27 -49.53 -1.78
C GLN A 507 11.11 -50.53 -1.85
N GLU A 508 10.53 -50.67 -3.04
CA GLU A 508 9.54 -51.69 -3.36
C GLU A 508 10.06 -53.05 -2.87
N THR A 509 9.33 -53.64 -1.94
CA THR A 509 9.65 -54.95 -1.39
C THR A 509 9.41 -55.98 -2.48
N GLU A 510 10.49 -56.59 -2.97
CA GLU A 510 10.45 -57.71 -3.90
C GLU A 510 9.47 -58.78 -3.41
N ALA A 511 8.53 -59.14 -4.29
CA ALA A 511 7.56 -60.19 -4.07
C ALA A 511 8.26 -61.52 -3.76
N ARG A 512 7.92 -62.12 -2.60
CA ARG A 512 8.32 -63.49 -2.27
C ARG A 512 7.68 -64.47 -3.25
N PRO A 513 8.42 -65.45 -3.80
CA PRO A 513 7.83 -66.48 -4.64
C PRO A 513 7.03 -67.45 -3.76
N VAL A 514 5.79 -67.72 -4.18
CA VAL A 514 4.93 -68.77 -3.64
C VAL A 514 5.53 -70.12 -4.03
N LYS A 515 5.83 -70.97 -3.05
CA LYS A 515 6.05 -72.41 -3.27
C LYS A 515 4.75 -73.16 -2.93
N ILE A 516 4.34 -73.99 -3.88
CA ILE A 516 3.24 -74.95 -3.84
C ILE A 516 3.48 -75.99 -2.74
#